data_AF-A0A512JPB1-F1
#
_entry.id   AF-A0A512JPB1-F1
#
_cell.length_a   1.000
_cell.length_b   1.000
_cell.length_c   1.000
_cell.angle_alpha   90.00
_cell.angle_beta   90.00
_cell.angle_gamma   90.00
#
_symmetry.space_group_name_H-M   'P 1'
#
loop_
_entity.id
_entity.type
_entity.pdbx_description
1 polymer ?
#
loop_
_entity_poly.entity_id
_entity_poly.type
_entity_poly.pdbx_seq_one_letter_code
_entity_poly.pdbx_strand_id
1 'polypeptide(L)'
;MKLARPETTERQASLDTYYFARGPCCAGCDWWRAHNSRAGECHRTRMVAGVDRSAPLGIEGASLRIGAGHVMTPRDHVCGEFRDEFDWSSLPLPYRKRVGDPSALSQKNDASGGGA
;
A
#
# COMPACT_ATOMS: atom_id res chain seq x y z
N MET A 1 0.54 -16.13 11.23
CA MET A 1 1.90 -15.58 11.03
C MET A 1 1.74 -14.15 10.55
N LYS A 2 2.24 -13.17 11.31
CA LYS A 2 2.16 -11.76 10.93
C LYS A 2 3.18 -11.49 9.84
N LEU A 3 2.75 -10.99 8.68
CA LEU A 3 3.65 -10.64 7.58
C LEU A 3 4.47 -9.42 8.00
N ALA A 4 5.75 -9.61 8.35
CA ALA A 4 6.67 -8.49 8.57
C ALA A 4 7.13 -7.96 7.22
N ARG A 5 6.99 -6.65 6.97
CA ARG A 5 7.41 -6.03 5.70
C ARG A 5 8.90 -5.69 5.80
N PRO A 6 9.78 -6.31 5.01
CA PRO A 6 11.22 -6.28 5.26
C PRO A 6 11.91 -4.96 4.89
N GLU A 7 11.26 -4.03 4.19
CA GLU A 7 11.94 -2.83 3.70
C GLU A 7 11.07 -1.56 3.68
N THR A 8 11.52 -0.53 4.39
CA THR A 8 10.92 0.82 4.46
C THR A 8 11.46 1.73 3.37
N THR A 9 11.46 1.27 2.12
CA THR A 9 11.93 2.07 0.97
C THR A 9 11.13 3.36 0.82
N GLU A 10 11.72 4.37 0.16
CA GLU A 10 11.01 5.63 -0.14
C GLU A 10 9.77 5.41 -1.01
N ARG A 11 9.83 4.46 -1.96
CA ARG A 11 8.64 4.03 -2.73
C ARG A 11 7.53 3.55 -1.81
N GLN A 12 7.86 2.69 -0.86
CA GLN A 12 6.89 2.14 0.06
C GLN A 12 6.37 3.20 1.03
N ALA A 13 7.24 4.08 1.55
CA ALA A 13 6.83 5.22 2.36
C ALA A 13 5.83 6.11 1.62
N SER A 14 6.05 6.36 0.32
CA SER A 14 5.09 7.14 -0.49
C SER A 14 3.72 6.46 -0.61
N LEU A 15 3.65 5.14 -0.66
CA LEU A 15 2.40 4.39 -0.73
C LEU A 15 1.68 4.37 0.61
N ASP A 16 2.41 4.14 1.69
CA ASP A 16 1.87 4.15 3.05
C ASP A 16 1.31 5.53 3.42
N THR A 17 2.04 6.61 3.10
CA THR A 17 1.55 7.98 3.27
C THR A 17 0.27 8.20 2.47
N TYR A 18 0.19 7.66 1.25
CA TYR A 18 -1.00 7.76 0.43
C TYR A 18 -2.19 7.02 1.05
N TYR A 19 -1.95 5.81 1.56
CA TYR A 19 -2.94 5.00 2.23
C TYR A 19 -3.50 5.69 3.48
N PHE A 20 -2.65 6.14 4.40
CA PHE A 20 -3.10 6.82 5.62
C PHE A 20 -3.85 8.13 5.33
N ALA A 21 -3.51 8.83 4.24
CA ALA A 21 -4.21 10.06 3.86
C ALA A 21 -5.58 9.84 3.20
N ARG A 22 -5.84 8.66 2.60
CA ARG A 22 -7.05 8.43 1.78
C ARG A 22 -7.93 7.27 2.23
N GLY A 23 -7.42 6.39 3.07
CA GLY A 23 -8.11 5.20 3.51
C GLY A 23 -7.99 4.02 2.53
N PRO A 24 -8.89 3.03 2.64
CA PRO A 24 -8.82 1.77 1.91
C PRO A 24 -8.66 1.92 0.40
N CYS A 25 -7.51 1.49 -0.12
CA CYS A 25 -7.19 1.44 -1.54
C CYS A 25 -6.02 0.47 -1.79
N CYS A 26 -5.73 0.17 -3.05
CA CYS A 26 -4.65 -0.75 -3.44
C CYS A 26 -3.29 -0.39 -2.83
N ALA A 27 -2.99 0.89 -2.61
CA ALA A 27 -1.73 1.32 -1.99
C ALA A 27 -1.48 0.73 -0.60
N GLY A 28 -2.54 0.42 0.16
CA GLY A 28 -2.48 -0.17 1.50
C GLY A 28 -2.96 -1.63 1.56
N CYS A 29 -3.13 -2.30 0.42
CA CYS A 29 -3.68 -3.65 0.37
C CYS A 29 -2.56 -4.71 0.38
N ASP A 30 -2.66 -5.71 1.26
CA ASP A 30 -1.71 -6.82 1.38
C ASP A 30 -1.57 -7.66 0.11
N TRP A 31 -2.60 -7.65 -0.73
CA TRP A 31 -2.62 -8.38 -2.00
C TRP A 31 -1.90 -7.64 -3.12
N TRP A 32 -1.53 -6.38 -2.90
CA TRP A 32 -1.08 -5.48 -3.94
C TRP A 32 0.44 -5.32 -3.90
N ARG A 33 1.08 -5.63 -5.02
CA ARG A 33 2.52 -5.49 -5.19
C ARG A 33 2.84 -4.26 -6.03
N ALA A 34 3.49 -3.28 -5.42
CA ALA A 34 3.89 -2.07 -6.12
C ALA A 34 4.94 -2.32 -7.21
N HIS A 35 4.74 -1.77 -8.40
CA HIS A 35 5.80 -1.63 -9.40
C HIS A 35 6.54 -0.29 -9.19
N ASN A 36 5.76 0.77 -8.97
CA ASN A 36 6.25 2.12 -8.69
C ASN A 36 5.31 2.83 -7.69
N SER A 37 5.47 4.13 -7.50
CA SER A 37 4.67 4.91 -6.55
C SER A 37 3.24 5.20 -7.02
N ARG A 38 2.85 4.83 -8.24
CA ARG A 38 1.55 5.12 -8.87
C ARG A 38 0.77 3.87 -9.29
N ALA A 39 1.46 2.78 -9.58
CA ALA A 39 0.88 1.56 -10.12
C ALA A 39 1.60 0.30 -9.59
N GLY A 40 0.87 -0.80 -9.62
CA GLY A 40 1.27 -2.11 -9.13
C GLY A 40 0.29 -3.15 -9.63
N GLU A 41 0.38 -4.37 -9.10
CA GLU A 41 -0.44 -5.49 -9.54
C GLU A 41 -1.09 -6.24 -8.37
N CYS A 42 -2.29 -6.75 -8.61
CA CYS A 42 -3.09 -7.42 -7.60
C CYS A 42 -2.91 -8.95 -7.66
N HIS A 43 -2.19 -9.52 -6.70
CA HIS A 43 -1.91 -10.97 -6.60
C HIS A 43 -3.11 -11.80 -6.15
N ARG A 44 -4.18 -11.15 -5.65
CA ARG A 44 -5.44 -11.81 -5.31
C ARG A 44 -6.23 -12.24 -6.55
N THR A 45 -6.07 -11.53 -7.67
CA THR A 45 -6.76 -11.82 -8.93
C THR A 45 -6.03 -12.88 -9.74
N ARG A 46 -6.75 -13.62 -10.59
CA ARG A 46 -6.12 -14.58 -11.51
C ARG A 46 -5.19 -13.88 -12.50
N MET A 47 -4.23 -14.63 -13.04
CA MET A 47 -3.44 -14.15 -14.17
C MET A 47 -4.31 -13.98 -15.42
N VAL A 48 -4.01 -12.95 -16.20
CA VAL A 48 -4.64 -12.60 -17.48
C VAL A 48 -3.58 -12.51 -18.57
N ALA A 49 -4.02 -12.43 -19.83
CA ALA A 49 -3.12 -12.19 -20.95
C ALA A 49 -2.45 -10.81 -20.81
N GLY A 50 -1.24 -10.68 -21.33
CA GLY A 50 -0.45 -9.45 -21.15
C GLY A 50 -1.14 -8.17 -21.63
N VAL A 51 -1.91 -8.27 -22.70
CA VAL A 51 -2.71 -7.16 -23.26
C VAL A 51 -3.77 -6.65 -22.27
N ASP A 52 -4.32 -7.53 -21.43
CA ASP A 52 -5.38 -7.16 -20.48
C ASP A 52 -4.83 -6.62 -19.15
N ARG A 53 -3.54 -6.87 -18.86
CA ARG A 53 -2.94 -6.50 -17.56
C ARG A 53 -2.92 -4.99 -17.35
N SER A 54 -2.57 -4.23 -18.39
CA SER A 54 -2.37 -2.79 -18.32
C SER A 54 -3.61 -1.97 -18.65
N ALA A 55 -4.69 -2.61 -19.15
CA ALA A 55 -5.91 -1.93 -19.52
C ALA A 55 -6.52 -1.08 -18.37
N PRO A 56 -6.53 -1.52 -17.10
CA PRO A 56 -7.03 -0.68 -16.00
C PRO A 56 -6.17 0.54 -15.68
N LEU A 57 -4.95 0.63 -16.21
CA LEU A 57 -4.11 1.82 -16.15
C LEU A 57 -4.42 2.81 -17.28
N GLY A 58 -5.37 2.49 -18.18
CA GLY A 58 -5.67 3.27 -19.38
C GLY A 58 -4.62 3.10 -20.50
N ILE A 59 -3.82 2.03 -20.45
CA ILE A 59 -2.80 1.76 -21.46
C ILE A 59 -3.43 0.90 -22.56
N GLU A 60 -3.56 1.47 -23.75
CA GLU A 60 -4.13 0.82 -24.94
C GLU A 60 -3.07 0.07 -25.77
N GLY A 61 -1.79 0.40 -25.58
CA GLY A 61 -0.69 -0.24 -26.28
C GLY A 61 0.67 0.04 -25.62
N ALA A 62 1.61 -0.89 -25.81
CA ALA A 62 2.98 -0.77 -25.32
C ALA A 62 3.94 -1.26 -26.40
N SER A 63 5.06 -0.55 -26.59
CA SER A 63 6.13 -0.97 -27.50
C SER A 63 6.86 -2.22 -26.99
N LEU A 64 6.93 -2.38 -25.67
CA LEU A 64 7.46 -3.57 -25.02
C LEU A 64 6.37 -4.62 -24.84
N ARG A 65 6.74 -5.89 -25.05
CA ARG A 65 5.84 -7.01 -24.80
C ARG A 65 5.56 -7.13 -23.29
N ILE A 66 4.31 -6.91 -22.91
CA ILE A 66 3.82 -7.23 -21.57
C ILE A 66 3.47 -8.72 -21.55
N GLY A 67 4.14 -9.50 -20.70
CA GLY A 67 3.84 -10.92 -20.52
C GLY A 67 2.55 -11.15 -19.72
N ALA A 68 2.01 -12.37 -19.77
CA ALA A 68 0.90 -12.78 -18.91
C ALA A 68 1.26 -12.63 -17.41
N GLY A 69 0.26 -12.38 -16.58
CA GLY A 69 0.48 -12.02 -15.17
C GLY A 69 -0.76 -11.45 -14.50
N HIS A 70 -0.59 -10.93 -13.28
CA HIS A 70 -1.66 -10.30 -12.53
C HIS A 70 -2.05 -8.94 -13.13
N VAL A 71 -3.32 -8.57 -12.92
CA VAL A 71 -3.87 -7.30 -13.36
C VAL A 71 -3.14 -6.14 -12.68
N MET A 72 -2.75 -5.14 -13.46
CA MET A 72 -2.16 -3.91 -12.95
C MET A 72 -3.25 -2.90 -12.62
N THR A 73 -3.14 -2.25 -11.47
CA THR A 73 -4.10 -1.24 -11.01
C THR A 73 -3.37 0.03 -10.58
N PRO A 74 -4.02 1.20 -10.70
CA PRO A 74 -3.49 2.41 -10.09
C PRO A 74 -3.56 2.28 -8.56
N ARG A 75 -2.67 2.97 -7.86
CA ARG A 75 -2.54 2.88 -6.39
C ARG A 75 -3.83 3.24 -5.63
N ASP A 76 -4.68 4.05 -6.25
CA ASP A 76 -5.92 4.59 -5.69
C ASP A 76 -7.15 3.75 -6.01
N HIS A 77 -6.96 2.65 -6.75
CA HIS A 77 -8.04 1.71 -7.01
C HIS A 77 -8.55 1.10 -5.70
N VAL A 78 -9.87 1.06 -5.54
CA VAL A 78 -10.54 0.41 -4.41
C VAL A 78 -11.17 -0.88 -4.92
N CYS A 79 -10.65 -2.02 -4.50
CA CYS A 79 -11.20 -3.33 -4.86
C CYS A 79 -12.09 -3.88 -3.74
N GLY A 80 -13.06 -4.72 -4.11
CA GLY A 80 -13.95 -5.39 -3.14
C GLY A 80 -13.26 -6.44 -2.26
N GLU A 81 -12.01 -6.78 -2.58
CA GLU A 81 -11.19 -7.80 -1.87
C GLU A 81 -10.07 -7.13 -1.07
N PHE A 82 -10.25 -5.85 -0.69
CA PHE A 82 -9.26 -5.12 0.10
C PHE A 82 -8.93 -5.88 1.40
N ARG A 83 -7.64 -5.99 1.71
CA ARG A 83 -7.16 -6.59 2.95
C ARG A 83 -5.98 -5.81 3.50
N ASP A 84 -6.07 -5.45 4.77
CA ASP A 84 -5.00 -4.86 5.57
C ASP A 84 -4.96 -5.57 6.92
N GLU A 85 -4.37 -6.77 6.93
CA GLU A 85 -4.06 -7.55 8.13
C GLU A 85 -2.61 -7.31 8.59
N PHE A 86 -1.90 -6.41 7.92
CA PHE A 86 -0.54 -6.04 8.25
C PHE A 86 -0.47 -5.44 9.65
N ASP A 87 0.47 -5.92 10.47
CA ASP A 87 0.68 -5.38 11.80
C ASP A 87 1.50 -4.08 11.70
N TRP A 88 0.82 -2.95 11.52
CA TRP A 88 1.43 -1.62 11.48
C TRP A 88 2.26 -1.30 12.72
N SER A 89 1.94 -1.90 13.87
CA SER A 89 2.71 -1.70 15.11
C SER A 89 4.09 -2.33 15.08
N SER A 90 4.32 -3.30 14.17
CA SER A 90 5.62 -3.93 13.96
C SER A 90 6.66 -3.01 13.32
N LEU A 91 6.23 -1.90 12.70
CA LEU A 91 7.13 -0.93 12.09
C LEU A 91 7.71 0.05 13.12
N PRO A 92 8.95 0.56 12.92
CA PRO A 92 9.55 1.54 13.82
C PRO A 92 8.69 2.80 13.98
N LEU A 93 8.57 3.30 15.22
CA LEU A 93 7.79 4.51 15.53
C LEU A 93 8.18 5.73 14.67
N PRO A 94 9.47 6.02 14.38
CA PRO A 94 9.83 7.12 13.49
C PRO A 94 9.26 6.98 12.08
N TYR A 95 9.22 5.74 11.55
CA TYR A 95 8.63 5.47 10.24
C TYR A 95 7.13 5.73 10.24
N ARG A 96 6.42 5.20 11.24
CA ARG A 96 4.96 5.33 11.38
C ARG A 96 4.54 6.80 11.48
N LYS A 97 5.28 7.61 12.26
CA LYS A 97 5.07 9.07 12.32
C LYS A 97 5.29 9.75 10.97
N ARG A 98 6.31 9.34 10.22
CA ARG A 98 6.63 9.90 8.89
C ARG A 98 5.52 9.64 7.87
N VAL A 99 4.92 8.45 7.88
CA VAL A 99 3.85 8.08 6.94
C VAL A 99 2.45 8.49 7.39
N GLY A 100 2.32 9.06 8.60
CA GLY A 100 1.05 9.57 9.10
C GLY A 100 0.13 8.51 9.71
N ASP A 101 0.66 7.41 10.24
CA ASP A 101 -0.12 6.42 10.99
C ASP A 101 -0.79 7.09 12.21
N PRO A 102 -2.13 7.15 12.28
CA PRO A 102 -2.85 7.81 13.37
C PRO A 102 -2.49 7.26 14.75
N SER A 103 -2.23 5.96 14.85
CA SER A 103 -1.90 5.29 16.11
C SER A 103 -0.50 5.68 16.64
N ALA A 104 0.37 6.23 15.79
CA ALA A 104 1.69 6.74 16.16
C ALA A 104 1.71 8.23 16.53
N LEU A 105 0.64 8.97 16.19
CA LEU A 105 0.54 10.42 16.42
C LEU A 105 -0.08 10.78 17.77
N SER A 106 -0.89 9.90 18.35
CA SER A 106 -1.69 10.19 19.57
C SER A 106 -0.94 10.06 20.91
N GLN A 107 0.33 9.65 20.94
CA GLN A 107 1.07 9.37 22.19
C GLN A 107 1.61 10.61 22.93
N LYS A 108 0.98 11.78 22.80
CA LYS A 108 1.55 13.05 23.33
C LYS A 108 0.86 13.67 24.56
N ASN A 109 -0.19 13.10 25.15
CA ASN A 109 -0.97 13.84 26.17
C ASN A 109 -1.12 13.23 27.59
N ASP A 110 -0.52 12.08 27.94
CA ASP A 110 -0.78 11.45 29.25
C ASP A 110 0.36 11.55 30.29
N ALA A 111 1.29 12.50 30.13
CA ALA A 111 2.38 12.72 31.09
C ALA A 111 2.42 14.16 31.64
N SER A 112 1.27 14.72 32.02
CA SER A 112 1.19 15.97 32.80
C SER A 112 -0.11 16.04 33.60
N GLY A 113 -0.15 15.45 34.79
CA GLY A 113 -1.23 15.66 35.77
C GLY A 113 -1.30 14.51 36.77
N GLY A 114 -1.10 14.68 38.07
CA GLY A 114 -0.78 15.84 38.87
C GLY A 114 -0.39 15.31 40.24
N GLY A 115 0.80 15.69 40.72
CA GLY A 115 1.14 15.59 42.13
C GLY A 115 0.74 16.89 42.80
N ALA A 116 -0.21 16.81 43.71
CA ALA A 116 -0.36 17.65 44.91
C ALA A 116 -1.44 17.02 45.79
#